data_AF-A0A7I0HX20-F1
#
_entry.id   AF-A0A7I0HX20-F1
#
_cell.length_a   1.000
_cell.length_b   1.000
_cell.length_c   1.000
_cell.angle_alpha   90.00
_cell.angle_beta   90.00
_cell.angle_gamma   90.00
#
_symmetry.space_group_name_H-M   'P 1'
#
loop_
_entity.id
_entity.type
_entity.pdbx_description
1 polymer ?
#
loop_
_entity_poly.entity_id
_entity_poly.type
_entity_poly.pdbx_seq_one_letter_code
_entity_poly.pdbx_strand_id
1 'polypeptide(L)'
;MASLLRFADTDYFLSGKFFEDLESDQPILVDPLWKGTALEKQLLFSNLPQNGNPKSFGLVTSGSTGSPKLVWKQWIEIQNELDVWLSEPEIQSFFQGIKKIEVQVPLCHLYGFLWGYLIPKALDIPIHVGPNPTTIPNKLWITSAPHLQLTATNGLELPERAIVSGMKFPVPLARELRERGKISILEIYGSTETGGMGYRDPLRQNRFLFLKDIQFTFQTLGEENELLVKSPFVSKRYDTFEANTWVTHTLQPNSYYATGDLGENSELGFYLMGRKDRIIKHKGKRVSLDRIESEILGLPLDGIFVCVPVLHESGDTIGLFTNSATPVDQIYHTLRNELPSSHIPRVILRQNSIPKLPNGKIDYQIITKLCLDEFSRLKSMEDKGKEFFEINSETTVSAILKSILGYVPKSDQHLIYDCGMDSILFTELFLKLEKKIGAKIPEEDKQTSFFVSLSGIEGYLNEKIYLQ
;
A
#
# COMPACT_ATOMS: atom_id res chain seq x y z
N MET A 1 -29.68 -26.19 -4.16
CA MET A 1 -29.83 -24.73 -4.35
C MET A 1 -28.62 -24.28 -5.15
N ALA A 2 -28.83 -23.64 -6.30
CA ALA A 2 -27.73 -23.16 -7.13
C ALA A 2 -27.20 -21.86 -6.53
N SER A 3 -25.88 -21.66 -6.54
CA SER A 3 -25.29 -20.41 -6.08
C SER A 3 -25.67 -19.25 -6.99
N LEU A 4 -26.01 -18.13 -6.38
CA LEU A 4 -26.66 -17.02 -7.07
C LEU A 4 -25.81 -15.77 -7.08
N LEU A 5 -25.38 -15.34 -8.26
CA LEU A 5 -24.61 -14.10 -8.42
C LEU A 5 -25.47 -12.88 -8.08
N ARG A 6 -24.95 -12.03 -7.20
CA ARG A 6 -25.55 -10.76 -6.79
C ARG A 6 -24.51 -9.66 -6.89
N PHE A 7 -24.76 -8.70 -7.77
CA PHE A 7 -24.11 -7.40 -7.64
C PHE A 7 -24.74 -6.68 -6.44
N ALA A 8 -24.12 -6.84 -5.29
CA ALA A 8 -24.70 -6.53 -3.99
C ALA A 8 -24.51 -5.05 -3.68
N ASP A 9 -25.39 -4.23 -4.25
CA ASP A 9 -25.47 -2.81 -3.92
C ASP A 9 -26.10 -2.57 -2.54
N THR A 10 -26.15 -1.31 -2.13
CA THR A 10 -26.72 -0.91 -0.84
C THR A 10 -28.18 -1.36 -0.71
N ASP A 11 -28.99 -1.20 -1.74
CA ASP A 11 -30.42 -1.53 -1.72
C ASP A 11 -30.63 -3.04 -1.52
N TYR A 12 -29.76 -3.87 -2.09
CA TYR A 12 -29.76 -5.32 -1.86
C TYR A 12 -29.67 -5.70 -0.37
N PHE A 13 -28.81 -5.02 0.39
CA PHE A 13 -28.69 -5.27 1.84
C PHE A 13 -29.83 -4.63 2.64
N LEU A 14 -30.18 -3.38 2.32
CA LEU A 14 -31.19 -2.63 3.08
C LEU A 14 -32.61 -3.17 2.89
N SER A 15 -32.91 -3.78 1.74
CA SER A 15 -34.21 -4.42 1.48
C SER A 15 -34.43 -5.74 2.24
N GLY A 16 -33.40 -6.30 2.88
CA GLY A 16 -33.48 -7.59 3.56
C GLY A 16 -33.27 -8.80 2.64
N LYS A 17 -33.18 -8.58 1.33
CA LYS A 17 -33.02 -9.63 0.32
C LYS A 17 -31.79 -10.52 0.52
N PHE A 18 -30.71 -9.98 1.09
CA PHE A 18 -29.55 -10.78 1.48
C PHE A 18 -29.93 -11.96 2.38
N PHE A 19 -30.77 -11.75 3.39
CA PHE A 19 -31.16 -12.82 4.32
C PHE A 19 -32.08 -13.84 3.65
N GLU A 20 -32.97 -13.40 2.76
CA GLU A 20 -33.82 -14.28 1.96
C GLU A 20 -32.99 -15.20 1.05
N ASP A 21 -32.01 -14.61 0.34
CA ASP A 21 -31.09 -15.35 -0.52
C ASP A 21 -30.17 -16.27 0.30
N LEU A 22 -29.72 -15.84 1.49
CA LEU A 22 -28.86 -16.66 2.36
C LEU A 22 -29.56 -17.96 2.78
N GLU A 23 -30.87 -17.93 2.99
CA GLU A 23 -31.68 -19.12 3.29
C GLU A 23 -31.97 -19.96 2.03
N SER A 24 -32.01 -19.35 0.83
CA SER A 24 -32.57 -19.98 -0.38
C SER A 24 -31.57 -20.30 -1.50
N ASP A 25 -30.46 -19.57 -1.67
CA ASP A 25 -29.71 -19.56 -2.94
C ASP A 25 -28.18 -19.30 -2.83
N GLN A 26 -27.57 -19.47 -1.66
CA GLN A 26 -26.11 -19.31 -1.44
C GLN A 26 -25.51 -18.12 -2.23
N PRO A 27 -25.82 -16.86 -1.85
CA PRO A 27 -25.52 -15.71 -2.68
C PRO A 27 -24.01 -15.52 -2.84
N ILE A 28 -23.58 -15.19 -4.06
CA ILE A 28 -22.23 -14.76 -4.38
C ILE A 28 -22.26 -13.25 -4.57
N LEU A 29 -21.67 -12.54 -3.62
CA LEU A 29 -21.68 -11.10 -3.52
C LEU A 29 -20.51 -10.52 -4.34
N VAL A 30 -20.87 -9.64 -5.26
CA VAL A 30 -19.95 -8.98 -6.18
C VAL A 30 -20.12 -7.48 -6.04
N ASP A 31 -19.01 -6.76 -6.07
CA ASP A 31 -19.01 -5.30 -6.11
C ASP A 31 -19.77 -4.82 -7.36
N PRO A 32 -20.80 -3.96 -7.24
CA PRO A 32 -21.51 -3.40 -8.38
C PRO A 32 -20.61 -2.69 -9.40
N LEU A 33 -19.43 -2.21 -8.97
CA LEU A 33 -18.43 -1.61 -9.86
C LEU A 33 -17.87 -2.60 -10.90
N TRP A 34 -18.05 -3.91 -10.69
CA TRP A 34 -17.65 -4.94 -11.65
C TRP A 34 -18.63 -5.17 -12.80
N LYS A 35 -19.82 -4.58 -12.77
CA LYS A 35 -20.75 -4.62 -13.90
C LYS A 35 -20.08 -4.04 -15.15
N GLY A 36 -20.24 -4.71 -16.27
CA GLY A 36 -19.65 -4.38 -17.58
C GLY A 36 -18.18 -4.77 -17.74
N THR A 37 -17.55 -5.42 -16.76
CA THR A 37 -16.10 -5.64 -16.79
C THR A 37 -15.71 -7.04 -17.29
N ALA A 38 -14.44 -7.23 -17.68
CA ALA A 38 -13.92 -8.54 -18.07
C ALA A 38 -14.12 -9.59 -16.95
N LEU A 39 -14.14 -9.13 -15.70
CA LEU A 39 -14.35 -9.96 -14.53
C LEU A 39 -15.80 -10.44 -14.41
N GLU A 40 -16.78 -9.56 -14.64
CA GLU A 40 -18.19 -9.99 -14.74
C GLU A 40 -18.35 -11.06 -15.82
N LYS A 41 -17.73 -10.87 -16.99
CA LYS A 41 -17.76 -11.87 -18.05
C LYS A 41 -17.24 -13.22 -17.55
N GLN A 42 -16.08 -13.25 -16.90
CA GLN A 42 -15.50 -14.48 -16.34
C GLN A 42 -16.43 -15.15 -15.31
N LEU A 43 -17.06 -14.36 -14.44
CA LEU A 43 -18.03 -14.86 -13.44
C LEU A 43 -19.31 -15.42 -14.08
N LEU A 44 -19.71 -14.91 -15.26
CA LEU A 44 -20.92 -15.36 -15.98
C LEU A 44 -20.67 -16.54 -16.94
N PHE A 45 -19.45 -16.70 -17.47
CA PHE A 45 -19.13 -17.75 -18.46
C PHE A 45 -18.82 -19.13 -17.86
N SER A 46 -18.60 -19.21 -16.55
CA SER A 46 -18.35 -20.46 -15.84
C SER A 46 -19.51 -20.79 -14.90
N ASN A 47 -19.81 -22.08 -14.72
CA ASN A 47 -20.70 -22.50 -13.64
C ASN A 47 -20.10 -22.01 -12.33
N LEU A 48 -20.84 -21.17 -11.61
CA LEU A 48 -20.39 -20.62 -10.34
C LEU A 48 -20.10 -21.76 -9.35
N PRO A 49 -19.02 -21.66 -8.55
CA PRO A 49 -18.74 -22.64 -7.52
C PRO A 49 -19.93 -22.77 -6.58
N GLN A 50 -20.19 -24.00 -6.11
CA GLN A 50 -21.18 -24.26 -5.09
C GLN A 50 -20.50 -24.65 -3.79
N ASN A 51 -20.96 -24.11 -2.66
CA ASN A 51 -20.38 -24.41 -1.35
C ASN A 51 -20.98 -25.66 -0.71
N GLY A 52 -22.20 -26.05 -1.08
CA GLY A 52 -22.91 -27.20 -0.51
C GLY A 52 -23.29 -27.06 0.98
N ASN A 53 -22.84 -26.00 1.66
CA ASN A 53 -23.13 -25.73 3.06
C ASN A 53 -24.34 -24.78 3.21
N PRO A 54 -25.39 -25.16 3.97
CA PRO A 54 -26.51 -24.26 4.23
C PRO A 54 -26.06 -22.94 4.87
N LYS A 55 -26.78 -21.86 4.60
CA LYS A 55 -26.51 -20.50 5.13
C LYS A 55 -25.05 -20.07 4.93
N SER A 56 -24.60 -20.12 3.68
CA SER A 56 -23.28 -19.59 3.30
C SER A 56 -23.40 -18.64 2.12
N PHE A 57 -22.43 -17.74 2.01
CA PHE A 57 -22.35 -16.77 0.93
C PHE A 57 -20.89 -16.61 0.49
N GLY A 58 -20.71 -16.25 -0.78
CA GLY A 58 -19.41 -16.01 -1.37
C GLY A 58 -19.12 -14.52 -1.47
N LEU A 59 -17.88 -14.11 -1.20
CA LEU A 59 -17.40 -12.75 -1.42
C LEU A 59 -16.32 -12.80 -2.49
N VAL A 60 -16.50 -12.06 -3.59
CA VAL A 60 -15.47 -12.04 -4.63
C VAL A 60 -14.45 -10.94 -4.36
N THR A 61 -13.20 -11.32 -4.36
CA THR A 61 -12.03 -10.44 -4.19
C THR A 61 -11.19 -10.48 -5.46
N SER A 62 -10.46 -9.40 -5.75
CA SER A 62 -9.64 -9.28 -6.97
C SER A 62 -8.34 -10.11 -6.96
N GLY A 63 -8.01 -10.79 -5.85
CA GLY A 63 -6.68 -11.36 -5.61
C GLY A 63 -5.55 -10.31 -5.64
N SER A 64 -4.32 -10.70 -5.31
CA SER A 64 -3.11 -9.91 -5.61
C SER A 64 -2.58 -10.17 -7.04
N THR A 65 -3.09 -11.22 -7.70
CA THR A 65 -2.65 -11.71 -9.01
C THR A 65 -3.48 -11.19 -10.18
N GLY A 66 -4.53 -10.41 -9.93
CA GLY A 66 -5.47 -9.92 -10.95
C GLY A 66 -6.57 -10.91 -11.36
N SER A 67 -6.50 -12.17 -10.90
CA SER A 67 -7.56 -13.16 -11.08
C SER A 67 -8.57 -13.12 -9.92
N PRO A 68 -9.88 -13.35 -10.18
CA PRO A 68 -10.86 -13.39 -9.10
C PRO A 68 -10.59 -14.53 -8.14
N LYS A 69 -10.77 -14.24 -6.85
CA LYS A 69 -10.81 -15.21 -5.76
C LYS A 69 -12.15 -15.09 -5.06
N LEU A 70 -12.92 -16.17 -5.02
CA LEU A 70 -14.19 -16.28 -4.32
C LEU A 70 -13.95 -16.86 -2.93
N VAL A 71 -14.27 -16.12 -1.88
CA VAL A 71 -14.10 -16.55 -0.49
C VAL A 71 -15.46 -16.91 0.09
N TRP A 72 -15.62 -18.14 0.57
CA TRP A 72 -16.89 -18.58 1.16
C TRP A 72 -16.93 -18.32 2.66
N LYS A 73 -17.97 -17.64 3.11
CA LYS A 73 -18.26 -17.42 4.53
C LYS A 73 -19.52 -18.19 4.90
N GLN A 74 -19.45 -18.95 5.98
CA GLN A 74 -20.63 -19.51 6.62
C GLN A 74 -21.24 -18.47 7.54
N TRP A 75 -22.57 -18.45 7.65
CA TRP A 75 -23.24 -17.50 8.52
C TRP A 75 -22.78 -17.62 9.98
N ILE A 76 -22.51 -18.85 10.45
CA ILE A 76 -21.97 -19.09 11.79
C ILE A 76 -20.59 -18.43 12.01
N GLU A 77 -19.74 -18.35 10.97
CA GLU A 77 -18.44 -17.68 11.06
C GLU A 77 -18.62 -16.16 11.26
N ILE A 78 -19.64 -15.59 10.60
CA ILE A 78 -20.02 -14.17 10.76
C ILE A 78 -20.65 -13.91 12.13
N GLN A 79 -21.52 -14.80 12.61
CA GLN A 79 -22.15 -14.67 13.93
C GLN A 79 -21.10 -14.71 15.05
N ASN A 80 -20.17 -15.67 15.00
CA ASN A 80 -19.08 -15.75 15.96
C ASN A 80 -18.22 -14.47 15.96
N GLU A 81 -17.95 -13.91 14.77
CA GLU A 81 -17.20 -12.67 14.64
C GLU A 81 -17.97 -11.47 15.25
N LEU A 82 -19.26 -11.36 14.93
CA LEU A 82 -20.14 -10.30 15.44
C LEU A 82 -20.24 -10.34 16.97
N ASP A 83 -20.45 -11.51 17.55
CA ASP A 83 -20.59 -11.67 19.01
C ASP A 83 -19.32 -11.22 19.74
N VAL A 84 -18.14 -11.55 19.22
CA VAL A 84 -16.87 -11.12 19.81
C VAL A 84 -16.71 -9.60 19.72
N TRP A 85 -16.95 -9.00 18.54
CA TRP A 85 -16.86 -7.54 18.37
C TRP A 85 -17.84 -6.77 19.27
N LEU A 86 -19.07 -7.24 19.42
CA LEU A 86 -20.08 -6.60 20.28
C LEU A 86 -19.75 -6.72 21.78
N SER A 87 -18.94 -7.73 22.16
CA SER A 87 -18.47 -7.92 23.54
C SER A 87 -17.20 -7.14 23.87
N GLU A 88 -16.49 -6.62 22.87
CA GLU A 88 -15.19 -5.97 23.04
C GLU A 88 -15.32 -4.59 23.71
N PRO A 89 -14.70 -4.34 24.88
CA PRO A 89 -14.91 -3.11 25.63
C PRO A 89 -14.50 -1.83 24.87
N GLU A 90 -13.41 -1.88 24.11
CA GLU A 90 -12.97 -0.74 23.30
C GLU A 90 -14.02 -0.38 22.25
N ILE A 91 -14.68 -1.38 21.64
CA ILE A 91 -15.75 -1.16 20.67
C ILE A 91 -16.99 -0.58 21.34
N GLN A 92 -17.43 -1.13 22.46
CA GLN A 92 -18.56 -0.59 23.21
C GLN A 92 -18.35 0.89 23.57
N SER A 93 -17.14 1.23 24.03
CA SER A 93 -16.73 2.61 24.29
C SER A 93 -16.75 3.47 23.01
N PHE A 94 -16.24 2.93 21.89
CA PHE A 94 -16.16 3.65 20.62
C PHE A 94 -17.55 3.98 20.02
N PHE A 95 -18.55 3.15 20.27
CA PHE A 95 -19.94 3.36 19.83
C PHE A 95 -20.79 4.14 20.86
N GLN A 96 -20.28 4.39 22.07
CA GLN A 96 -21.04 5.06 23.12
C GLN A 96 -21.48 6.47 22.69
N GLY A 97 -22.78 6.74 22.74
CA GLY A 97 -23.38 8.04 22.41
C GLY A 97 -23.51 8.33 20.91
N ILE A 98 -23.17 7.37 20.04
CA ILE A 98 -23.38 7.47 18.59
C ILE A 98 -24.86 7.24 18.28
N LYS A 99 -25.46 8.21 17.57
CA LYS A 99 -26.89 8.17 17.18
C LYS A 99 -27.10 7.79 15.72
N LYS A 100 -26.07 7.93 14.90
CA LYS A 100 -26.10 7.64 13.47
C LYS A 100 -24.68 7.36 12.98
N ILE A 101 -24.55 6.47 12.02
CA ILE A 101 -23.28 6.11 11.39
C ILE A 101 -23.32 6.47 9.90
N GLU A 102 -22.25 7.10 9.43
CA GLU A 102 -22.04 7.37 8.01
C GLU A 102 -21.10 6.31 7.43
N VAL A 103 -21.52 5.65 6.36
CA VAL A 103 -20.79 4.53 5.75
C VAL A 103 -20.36 4.93 4.34
N GLN A 104 -19.05 5.05 4.12
CA GLN A 104 -18.48 5.42 2.81
C GLN A 104 -17.81 4.25 2.10
N VAL A 105 -17.94 3.03 2.64
CA VAL A 105 -17.40 1.81 2.06
C VAL A 105 -18.50 0.91 1.51
N PRO A 106 -18.27 0.13 0.44
CA PRO A 106 -19.32 -0.73 -0.10
C PRO A 106 -19.65 -1.89 0.84
N LEU A 107 -20.95 -2.14 1.04
CA LEU A 107 -21.46 -3.19 1.93
C LEU A 107 -21.20 -4.62 1.40
N CYS A 108 -20.86 -4.77 0.12
CA CYS A 108 -20.50 -6.06 -0.47
C CYS A 108 -19.09 -6.55 -0.10
N HIS A 109 -18.26 -5.72 0.52
CA HIS A 109 -16.96 -6.14 1.07
C HIS A 109 -17.12 -6.51 2.54
N LEU A 110 -16.39 -7.52 3.03
CA LEU A 110 -16.58 -8.02 4.40
C LEU A 110 -16.50 -6.92 5.48
N TYR A 111 -15.55 -5.99 5.33
CA TYR A 111 -15.41 -4.83 6.24
C TYR A 111 -16.68 -3.95 6.23
N GLY A 112 -17.18 -3.57 5.05
CA GLY A 112 -18.40 -2.78 4.94
C GLY A 112 -19.64 -3.54 5.41
N PHE A 113 -19.72 -4.85 5.14
CA PHE A 113 -20.80 -5.70 5.59
C PHE A 113 -20.88 -5.78 7.13
N LEU A 114 -19.74 -6.01 7.80
CA LEU A 114 -19.69 -6.09 9.26
C LEU A 114 -19.89 -4.72 9.92
N TRP A 115 -19.01 -3.77 9.59
CA TRP A 115 -18.93 -2.49 10.31
C TRP A 115 -19.94 -1.46 9.81
N GLY A 116 -20.30 -1.51 8.54
CA GLY A 116 -21.27 -0.62 7.93
C GLY A 116 -22.71 -1.11 8.01
N TYR A 117 -22.96 -2.41 8.26
CA TYR A 117 -24.32 -2.96 8.25
C TYR A 117 -24.64 -3.84 9.47
N LEU A 118 -23.92 -4.94 9.72
CA LEU A 118 -24.30 -5.91 10.76
C LEU A 118 -24.12 -5.39 12.18
N ILE A 119 -22.98 -4.79 12.51
CA ILE A 119 -22.72 -4.20 13.84
C ILE A 119 -23.71 -3.06 14.14
N PRO A 120 -23.91 -2.06 13.24
CA PRO A 120 -24.94 -1.04 13.44
C PRO A 120 -26.34 -1.61 13.64
N LYS A 121 -26.72 -2.62 12.83
CA LYS A 121 -28.02 -3.30 12.96
C LYS A 121 -28.17 -4.01 14.30
N ALA A 122 -27.13 -4.66 14.80
CA ALA A 122 -27.14 -5.33 16.11
C ALA A 122 -27.21 -4.34 17.29
N LEU A 123 -26.67 -3.14 17.10
CA LEU A 123 -26.70 -2.05 18.09
C LEU A 123 -27.93 -1.13 17.96
N ASP A 124 -28.83 -1.40 17.01
CA ASP A 124 -29.98 -0.55 16.67
C ASP A 124 -29.58 0.92 16.35
N ILE A 125 -28.46 1.09 15.65
CA ILE A 125 -27.96 2.40 15.22
C ILE A 125 -28.27 2.60 13.74
N PRO A 126 -29.00 3.66 13.36
CA PRO A 126 -29.30 3.93 11.96
C PRO A 126 -28.03 4.29 11.18
N ILE A 127 -27.97 3.81 9.93
CA ILE A 127 -26.87 4.06 9.01
C ILE A 127 -27.32 4.95 7.85
N HIS A 128 -26.39 5.74 7.32
CA HIS A 128 -26.52 6.37 6.02
C HIS A 128 -25.33 5.95 5.17
N VAL A 129 -25.60 5.36 4.01
CA VAL A 129 -24.58 4.86 3.09
C VAL A 129 -24.48 5.84 1.93
N GLY A 130 -23.31 6.42 1.72
CA GLY A 130 -23.10 7.38 0.65
C GLY A 130 -21.73 8.03 0.70
N PRO A 131 -21.28 8.64 -0.41
CA PRO A 131 -19.97 9.28 -0.48
C PRO A 131 -19.90 10.59 0.31
N ASN A 132 -21.04 11.24 0.55
CA ASN A 132 -21.12 12.53 1.23
C ASN A 132 -21.78 12.37 2.62
N PRO A 133 -21.09 12.74 3.71
CA PRO A 133 -21.63 12.63 5.05
C PRO A 133 -22.74 13.65 5.31
N THR A 134 -23.74 13.28 6.11
CA THR A 134 -24.76 14.24 6.57
C THR A 134 -24.27 15.09 7.76
N THR A 135 -24.79 16.32 7.89
CA THR A 135 -24.39 17.32 8.91
C THR A 135 -25.06 17.09 10.28
N ILE A 136 -24.93 15.89 10.85
CA ILE A 136 -25.58 15.51 12.12
C ILE A 136 -24.53 15.47 13.26
N PRO A 137 -24.84 15.89 14.50
CA PRO A 137 -23.91 15.79 15.64
C PRO A 137 -23.58 14.33 16.04
N ASN A 138 -22.41 14.10 16.67
CA ASN A 138 -21.86 12.79 17.08
C ASN A 138 -21.55 11.85 15.89
N LYS A 139 -20.72 12.31 14.95
CA LYS A 139 -20.41 11.63 13.68
C LYS A 139 -19.40 10.49 13.88
N LEU A 140 -19.87 9.25 13.72
CA LEU A 140 -19.02 8.09 13.48
C LEU A 140 -19.01 7.73 11.99
N TRP A 141 -17.84 7.67 11.39
CA TRP A 141 -17.66 7.22 10.00
C TRP A 141 -17.06 5.81 9.92
N ILE A 142 -17.60 4.99 9.03
CA ILE A 142 -17.01 3.71 8.60
C ILE A 142 -16.40 3.95 7.22
N THR A 143 -15.08 4.10 7.18
CA THR A 143 -14.39 4.74 6.06
C THR A 143 -13.02 4.14 5.76
N SER A 144 -12.25 4.79 4.89
CA SER A 144 -10.88 4.40 4.54
C SER A 144 -9.89 5.51 4.87
N ALA A 145 -8.62 5.16 5.07
CA ALA A 145 -7.56 6.15 5.32
C ALA A 145 -7.42 7.19 4.18
N PRO A 146 -7.45 6.80 2.89
CA PRO A 146 -7.38 7.75 1.79
C PRO A 146 -8.57 8.72 1.77
N HIS A 147 -9.77 8.26 2.13
CA HIS A 147 -10.95 9.13 2.19
C HIS A 147 -10.83 10.19 3.30
N LEU A 148 -10.33 9.80 4.49
CA LEU A 148 -10.08 10.76 5.57
C LEU A 148 -9.00 11.79 5.21
N GLN A 149 -7.90 11.34 4.60
CA GLN A 149 -6.85 12.25 4.14
C GLN A 149 -7.41 13.25 3.11
N LEU A 150 -8.12 12.77 2.09
CA LEU A 150 -8.72 13.64 1.07
C LEU A 150 -9.70 14.65 1.67
N THR A 151 -10.52 14.22 2.64
CA THR A 151 -11.44 15.09 3.37
C THR A 151 -10.67 16.22 4.08
N ALA A 152 -9.59 15.87 4.79
CA ALA A 152 -8.75 16.84 5.49
C ALA A 152 -8.01 17.79 4.56
N THR A 153 -7.47 17.28 3.44
CA THR A 153 -6.77 18.08 2.42
C THR A 153 -7.71 19.09 1.77
N ASN A 154 -8.97 18.70 1.54
CA ASN A 154 -9.99 19.60 0.98
C ASN A 154 -10.58 20.57 2.00
N GLY A 155 -10.11 20.57 3.26
CA GLY A 155 -10.62 21.45 4.32
C GLY A 155 -12.07 21.17 4.73
N LEU A 156 -12.57 19.96 4.46
CA LEU A 156 -13.92 19.54 4.84
C LEU A 156 -13.97 19.12 6.30
N GLU A 157 -15.17 19.16 6.89
CA GLU A 157 -15.39 18.79 8.28
C GLU A 157 -15.12 17.29 8.51
N LEU A 158 -14.25 16.98 9.48
CA LEU A 158 -13.92 15.62 9.89
C LEU A 158 -14.93 15.08 10.90
N PRO A 159 -15.13 13.75 10.98
CA PRO A 159 -15.94 13.15 12.03
C PRO A 159 -15.24 13.19 13.38
N GLU A 160 -16.01 13.04 14.46
CA GLU A 160 -15.46 12.86 15.81
C GLU A 160 -14.77 11.50 15.95
N ARG A 161 -15.31 10.49 15.26
CA ARG A 161 -14.81 9.12 15.32
C ARG A 161 -14.78 8.51 13.92
N ALA A 162 -13.74 7.76 13.61
CA ALA A 162 -13.68 6.96 12.40
C ALA A 162 -13.17 5.56 12.69
N ILE A 163 -13.84 4.57 12.11
CA ILE A 163 -13.32 3.21 11.97
C ILE A 163 -12.79 3.08 10.56
N VAL A 164 -11.61 2.49 10.43
CA VAL A 164 -10.90 2.35 9.16
C VAL A 164 -10.32 0.96 9.00
N SER A 165 -10.19 0.49 7.77
CA SER A 165 -9.54 -0.78 7.44
C SER A 165 -9.02 -0.78 6.00
N GLY A 166 -8.37 -1.87 5.59
CA GLY A 166 -7.93 -2.13 4.21
C GLY A 166 -6.50 -1.71 3.88
N MET A 167 -5.85 -0.93 4.75
CA MET A 167 -4.42 -0.63 4.69
C MET A 167 -3.91 -0.26 6.09
N LYS A 168 -2.58 -0.32 6.30
CA LYS A 168 -1.98 0.16 7.56
C LYS A 168 -2.16 1.67 7.67
N PHE A 169 -2.90 2.14 8.66
CA PHE A 169 -3.13 3.58 8.84
C PHE A 169 -1.83 4.30 9.23
N PRO A 170 -1.45 5.39 8.54
CA PRO A 170 -0.23 6.12 8.89
C PRO A 170 -0.35 6.85 10.22
N VAL A 171 0.60 6.62 11.12
CA VAL A 171 0.69 7.35 12.39
C VAL A 171 0.84 8.86 12.21
N PRO A 172 1.63 9.38 11.25
CA PRO A 172 1.71 10.83 11.02
C PRO A 172 0.38 11.43 10.57
N LEU A 173 -0.32 10.79 9.63
CA LEU A 173 -1.66 11.19 9.21
C LEU A 173 -2.64 11.20 10.39
N ALA A 174 -2.59 10.17 11.24
CA ALA A 174 -3.47 10.12 12.41
C ALA A 174 -3.22 11.33 13.34
N ARG A 175 -1.95 11.74 13.52
CA ARG A 175 -1.57 12.91 14.36
C ARG A 175 -2.16 14.18 13.77
N GLU A 176 -1.91 14.40 12.48
CA GLU A 176 -2.43 15.55 11.77
C GLU A 176 -3.97 15.64 11.85
N LEU A 177 -4.67 14.54 11.58
CA LEU A 177 -6.14 14.52 11.64
C LEU A 177 -6.65 14.83 13.06
N ARG A 178 -6.00 14.31 14.10
CA ARG A 178 -6.36 14.60 15.50
C ARG A 178 -6.09 16.05 15.87
N GLU A 179 -5.00 16.65 15.37
CA GLU A 179 -4.72 18.07 15.59
C GLU A 179 -5.74 18.98 14.89
N ARG A 180 -6.14 18.65 13.66
CA ARG A 180 -7.12 19.43 12.87
C ARG A 180 -8.55 19.32 13.37
N GLY A 181 -8.99 18.12 13.78
CA GLY A 181 -10.41 17.82 14.04
C GLY A 181 -10.71 17.08 15.35
N LYS A 182 -9.70 16.82 16.19
CA LYS A 182 -9.83 16.02 17.43
C LYS A 182 -10.48 14.64 17.22
N ILE A 183 -10.26 14.04 16.04
CA ILE A 183 -10.80 12.73 15.69
C ILE A 183 -10.16 11.60 16.53
N SER A 184 -11.00 10.64 16.94
CA SER A 184 -10.58 9.32 17.41
C SER A 184 -10.65 8.32 16.26
N ILE A 185 -9.55 7.60 16.02
CA ILE A 185 -9.43 6.64 14.93
C ILE A 185 -9.26 5.25 15.53
N LEU A 186 -10.06 4.30 15.05
CA LEU A 186 -9.91 2.88 15.34
C LEU A 186 -9.63 2.14 14.04
N GLU A 187 -8.47 1.52 13.94
CA GLU A 187 -8.08 0.74 12.77
C GLU A 187 -8.35 -0.74 13.01
N ILE A 188 -9.04 -1.39 12.07
CA ILE A 188 -9.37 -2.81 12.10
C ILE A 188 -8.42 -3.57 11.18
N TYR A 189 -7.75 -4.57 11.73
CA TYR A 189 -6.93 -5.53 11.00
C TYR A 189 -7.77 -6.77 10.63
N GLY A 190 -7.68 -7.18 9.37
CA GLY A 190 -8.37 -8.35 8.86
C GLY A 190 -8.40 -8.39 7.34
N SER A 191 -8.86 -9.52 6.81
CA SER A 191 -9.07 -9.74 5.38
C SER A 191 -10.42 -10.40 5.14
N THR A 192 -10.79 -10.59 3.87
CA THR A 192 -12.02 -11.33 3.53
C THR A 192 -11.94 -12.79 4.00
N GLU A 193 -10.75 -13.40 3.93
CA GLU A 193 -10.49 -14.79 4.34
C GLU A 193 -10.41 -14.96 5.85
N THR A 194 -9.90 -13.97 6.56
CA THR A 194 -9.69 -14.09 8.01
C THR A 194 -10.85 -13.56 8.83
N GLY A 195 -11.61 -12.58 8.32
CA GLY A 195 -12.45 -11.72 9.16
C GLY A 195 -11.62 -10.62 9.82
N GLY A 196 -12.27 -9.73 10.56
CA GLY A 196 -11.66 -8.79 11.47
C GLY A 196 -11.01 -9.54 12.64
N MET A 197 -9.69 -9.51 12.71
CA MET A 197 -8.89 -10.23 13.70
C MET A 197 -8.42 -9.35 14.84
N GLY A 198 -8.34 -8.04 14.63
CA GLY A 198 -7.74 -7.19 15.64
C GLY A 198 -7.93 -5.72 15.35
N TYR A 199 -7.46 -4.91 16.27
CA TYR A 199 -7.60 -3.47 16.17
C TYR A 199 -6.41 -2.74 16.79
N ARG A 200 -6.30 -1.44 16.47
CA ARG A 200 -5.44 -0.49 17.19
C ARG A 200 -6.00 0.92 17.12
N ASP A 201 -5.60 1.76 18.06
CA ASP A 201 -5.59 3.22 17.88
C ASP A 201 -4.20 3.59 17.31
N PRO A 202 -4.10 4.00 16.03
CA PRO A 202 -2.83 4.31 15.38
C PRO A 202 -1.99 5.38 16.12
N LEU A 203 -2.62 6.22 16.94
CA LEU A 203 -1.93 7.26 17.70
C LEU A 203 -1.36 6.80 19.02
N ARG A 204 -2.00 5.81 19.64
CA ARG A 204 -1.55 5.28 20.93
C ARG A 204 -0.53 4.18 20.73
N GLN A 205 -0.70 3.37 19.68
CA GLN A 205 0.03 2.12 19.54
C GLN A 205 0.33 1.81 18.08
N ASN A 206 1.58 1.43 17.81
CA ASN A 206 1.96 0.92 16.50
C ASN A 206 1.60 -0.57 16.32
N ARG A 207 1.41 -1.29 17.43
CA ARG A 207 1.00 -2.71 17.45
C ARG A 207 -0.52 -2.85 17.33
N PHE A 208 -0.94 -3.94 16.72
CA PHE A 208 -2.33 -4.42 16.74
C PHE A 208 -2.55 -5.35 17.92
N LEU A 209 -3.74 -5.28 18.50
CA LEU A 209 -4.24 -6.21 19.50
C LEU A 209 -5.18 -7.20 18.81
N PHE A 210 -4.98 -8.49 19.05
CA PHE A 210 -5.93 -9.50 18.59
C PHE A 210 -7.18 -9.52 19.48
N LEU A 211 -8.31 -9.86 18.87
CA LEU A 211 -9.50 -10.19 19.64
C LEU A 211 -9.32 -11.44 20.47
N LYS A 212 -10.20 -11.58 21.47
CA LYS A 212 -10.31 -12.80 22.25
C LYS A 212 -10.53 -14.03 21.36
N ASP A 213 -9.95 -15.15 21.78
CA ASP A 213 -10.08 -16.47 21.13
C ASP A 213 -9.44 -16.60 19.74
N ILE A 214 -8.67 -15.59 19.32
CA ILE A 214 -7.80 -15.68 18.15
C ILE A 214 -6.45 -16.26 18.57
N GLN A 215 -6.10 -17.40 17.96
CA GLN A 215 -4.78 -17.99 18.06
C GLN A 215 -3.92 -17.47 16.91
N PHE A 216 -2.67 -17.13 17.21
CA PHE A 216 -1.72 -16.69 16.19
C PHE A 216 -0.34 -17.27 16.46
N THR A 217 0.44 -17.41 15.40
CA THR A 217 1.85 -17.78 15.45
C THR A 217 2.58 -17.13 14.28
N PHE A 218 3.90 -17.16 14.32
CA PHE A 218 4.73 -16.72 13.21
C PHE A 218 5.45 -17.92 12.62
N GLN A 219 5.35 -18.07 11.30
CA GLN A 219 6.16 -19.01 10.55
C GLN A 219 7.34 -18.26 9.94
N THR A 220 8.54 -18.66 10.30
CA THR A 220 9.75 -18.12 9.69
C THR A 220 9.95 -18.74 8.30
N LEU A 221 9.89 -17.91 7.27
CA LEU A 221 10.19 -18.24 5.87
C LEU A 221 11.46 -17.47 5.47
N GLY A 222 12.61 -18.12 5.61
CA GLY A 222 13.91 -17.46 5.44
C GLY A 222 14.19 -16.49 6.59
N GLU A 223 14.18 -15.19 6.30
CA GLU A 223 14.36 -14.12 7.31
C GLU A 223 13.04 -13.36 7.59
N GLU A 224 11.93 -13.83 7.03
CA GLU A 224 10.61 -13.18 7.17
C GLU A 224 9.72 -14.01 8.10
N ASN A 225 8.94 -13.33 8.93
CA ASN A 225 7.99 -13.96 9.84
C ASN A 225 6.58 -13.72 9.32
N GLU A 226 6.03 -14.73 8.64
CA GLU A 226 4.64 -14.69 8.18
C GLU A 226 3.69 -14.92 9.35
N LEU A 227 2.70 -14.06 9.48
CA LEU A 227 1.64 -14.18 10.47
C LEU A 227 0.66 -15.27 10.04
N LEU A 228 0.50 -16.26 10.91
CA LEU A 228 -0.45 -17.35 10.79
C LEU A 228 -1.53 -17.18 11.85
N VAL A 229 -2.80 -17.25 11.44
CA VAL A 229 -3.94 -17.07 12.34
C VAL A 229 -4.87 -18.28 12.33
N LYS A 230 -5.45 -18.57 13.48
CA LYS A 230 -6.49 -19.58 13.65
C LYS A 230 -7.61 -18.96 14.48
N SER A 231 -8.80 -18.90 13.90
CA SER A 231 -9.96 -18.27 14.50
C SER A 231 -11.24 -18.93 13.96
N PRO A 232 -12.34 -18.93 14.74
CA PRO A 232 -13.66 -19.33 14.23
C PRO A 232 -14.20 -18.43 13.11
N PHE A 233 -13.55 -17.29 12.80
CA PHE A 233 -13.97 -16.40 11.73
C PHE A 233 -13.29 -16.75 10.40
N VAL A 234 -12.21 -17.54 10.41
CA VAL A 234 -11.45 -17.88 9.20
C VAL A 234 -12.31 -18.69 8.25
N SER A 235 -12.39 -18.24 7.00
CA SER A 235 -13.05 -18.94 5.92
C SER A 235 -12.41 -20.30 5.70
N LYS A 236 -13.24 -21.35 5.71
CA LYS A 236 -12.78 -22.72 5.48
C LYS A 236 -12.61 -23.07 4.00
N ARG A 237 -13.10 -22.24 3.09
CA ARG A 237 -13.09 -22.52 1.66
C ARG A 237 -12.97 -21.25 0.83
N TYR A 238 -12.12 -21.30 -0.18
CA TYR A 238 -12.12 -20.31 -1.25
C TYR A 238 -11.92 -21.01 -2.60
N ASP A 239 -12.36 -20.38 -3.68
CA ASP A 239 -12.16 -20.85 -5.04
C ASP A 239 -11.35 -19.80 -5.82
N THR A 240 -10.29 -20.23 -6.49
CA THR A 240 -9.47 -19.38 -7.38
C THR A 240 -9.87 -19.62 -8.83
N PHE A 241 -9.80 -18.59 -9.66
CA PHE A 241 -10.06 -18.73 -11.09
C PHE A 241 -8.76 -18.88 -11.87
N GLU A 242 -8.51 -20.09 -12.36
CA GLU A 242 -7.27 -20.50 -13.01
C GLU A 242 -7.61 -21.20 -14.34
N ALA A 243 -6.92 -20.80 -15.42
CA ALA A 243 -7.11 -21.38 -16.76
C ALA A 243 -8.59 -21.51 -17.19
N ASN A 244 -9.41 -20.47 -16.92
CA ASN A 244 -10.85 -20.40 -17.17
C ASN A 244 -11.72 -21.41 -16.39
N THR A 245 -11.21 -21.94 -15.29
CA THR A 245 -11.94 -22.87 -14.42
C THR A 245 -11.77 -22.50 -12.95
N TRP A 246 -12.75 -22.88 -12.13
CA TRP A 246 -12.68 -22.67 -10.68
C TRP A 246 -11.95 -23.82 -10.00
N VAL A 247 -10.94 -23.48 -9.21
CA VAL A 247 -10.17 -24.44 -8.41
C VAL A 247 -10.53 -24.24 -6.95
N THR A 248 -11.08 -25.27 -6.32
CA THR A 248 -11.50 -25.23 -4.92
C THR A 248 -10.33 -25.50 -3.98
N HIS A 249 -10.18 -24.62 -2.99
CA HIS A 249 -9.23 -24.76 -1.89
C HIS A 249 -9.99 -24.82 -0.58
N THR A 250 -9.63 -25.80 0.27
CA THR A 250 -10.26 -25.98 1.59
C THR A 250 -9.19 -25.93 2.67
N LEU A 251 -9.44 -25.15 3.71
CA LEU A 251 -8.63 -25.14 4.92
C LEU A 251 -9.01 -26.33 5.80
N GLN A 252 -8.01 -27.09 6.24
CA GLN A 252 -8.24 -28.21 7.13
C GLN A 252 -8.78 -27.72 8.49
N PRO A 253 -9.66 -28.50 9.15
CA PRO A 253 -10.11 -28.17 10.50
C PRO A 253 -8.92 -27.96 11.44
N ASN A 254 -9.02 -26.96 12.31
CA ASN A 254 -7.99 -26.63 13.31
C ASN A 254 -6.63 -26.17 12.75
N SER A 255 -6.50 -25.93 11.44
CA SER A 255 -5.28 -25.39 10.84
C SER A 255 -5.16 -23.87 10.99
N TYR A 256 -3.92 -23.41 10.94
CA TYR A 256 -3.62 -22.00 10.79
C TYR A 256 -3.75 -21.58 9.32
N TYR A 257 -4.30 -20.40 9.09
CA TYR A 257 -4.35 -19.73 7.81
C TYR A 257 -3.15 -18.78 7.67
N ALA A 258 -2.41 -18.92 6.59
CA ALA A 258 -1.30 -18.05 6.24
C ALA A 258 -1.85 -16.74 5.65
N THR A 259 -1.68 -15.63 6.37
CA THR A 259 -2.31 -14.33 6.01
C THR A 259 -1.65 -13.67 4.79
N GLY A 260 -0.40 -14.02 4.49
CA GLY A 260 0.46 -13.26 3.58
C GLY A 260 1.01 -11.98 4.21
N ASP A 261 0.64 -11.65 5.45
CA ASP A 261 1.15 -10.50 6.17
C ASP A 261 2.37 -10.88 6.98
N LEU A 262 3.36 -10.01 6.97
CA LEU A 262 4.60 -10.15 7.73
C LEU A 262 4.51 -9.32 8.99
N GLY A 263 4.99 -9.88 10.10
CA GLY A 263 4.94 -9.17 11.37
C GLY A 263 5.95 -9.66 12.39
N GLU A 264 6.01 -8.90 13.48
CA GLU A 264 6.80 -9.25 14.65
C GLU A 264 5.88 -9.42 15.86
N ASN A 265 6.15 -10.46 16.65
CA ASN A 265 5.41 -10.70 17.87
C ASN A 265 5.66 -9.59 18.90
N SER A 266 4.65 -9.27 19.69
CA SER A 266 4.73 -8.38 20.85
C SER A 266 4.05 -9.05 22.04
N GLU A 267 4.47 -8.75 23.27
CA GLU A 267 3.86 -9.29 24.48
C GLU A 267 2.34 -9.07 24.58
N LEU A 268 1.84 -8.04 23.90
CA LEU A 268 0.42 -7.64 23.93
C LEU A 268 -0.29 -7.81 22.57
N GLY A 269 0.39 -8.29 21.52
CA GLY A 269 -0.17 -8.30 20.17
C GLY A 269 0.88 -8.49 19.09
N PHE A 270 0.84 -7.71 18.00
CA PHE A 270 1.84 -7.81 16.93
C PHE A 270 2.09 -6.50 16.19
N TYR A 271 3.28 -6.36 15.60
CA TYR A 271 3.61 -5.29 14.67
C TYR A 271 3.42 -5.78 13.24
N LEU A 272 2.52 -5.13 12.49
CA LEU A 272 2.37 -5.38 11.06
C LEU A 272 3.50 -4.68 10.28
N MET A 273 4.33 -5.44 9.58
CA MET A 273 5.49 -4.95 8.83
C MET A 273 5.19 -4.72 7.34
N GLY A 274 4.15 -5.37 6.81
CA GLY A 274 3.71 -5.26 5.42
C GLY A 274 3.29 -6.61 4.87
N ARG A 275 3.09 -6.72 3.55
CA ARG A 275 2.79 -7.99 2.90
C ARG A 275 4.00 -8.66 2.27
N LYS A 276 4.07 -9.99 2.32
CA LYS A 276 5.16 -10.77 1.72
C LYS A 276 5.31 -10.55 0.22
N ASP A 277 4.19 -10.37 -0.49
CA ASP A 277 4.16 -10.08 -1.93
C ASP A 277 4.46 -8.60 -2.27
N ARG A 278 4.69 -7.76 -1.25
CA ARG A 278 4.99 -6.33 -1.39
C ARG A 278 6.27 -5.91 -0.68
N ILE A 279 7.15 -6.86 -0.36
CA ILE A 279 8.53 -6.60 0.07
C ILE A 279 9.47 -6.79 -1.11
N ILE A 280 10.35 -5.82 -1.32
CA ILE A 280 11.41 -5.89 -2.31
C ILE A 280 12.78 -5.90 -1.63
N LYS A 281 13.79 -6.41 -2.33
CA LYS A 281 15.19 -6.30 -1.95
C LYS A 281 15.83 -5.13 -2.69
N HIS A 282 15.93 -3.98 -2.04
CA HIS A 282 16.54 -2.78 -2.60
C HIS A 282 17.86 -2.43 -1.90
N LYS A 283 18.97 -2.36 -2.67
CA LYS A 283 20.33 -2.06 -2.15
C LYS A 283 20.74 -2.94 -0.96
N GLY A 284 20.44 -4.24 -1.03
CA GLY A 284 20.74 -5.20 0.03
C GLY A 284 19.87 -5.06 1.29
N LYS A 285 18.89 -4.14 1.31
CA LYS A 285 17.92 -3.98 2.38
C LYS A 285 16.55 -4.47 1.93
N ARG A 286 15.79 -5.06 2.86
CA ARG A 286 14.37 -5.36 2.64
C ARG A 286 13.55 -4.10 2.87
N VAL A 287 12.70 -3.77 1.92
CA VAL A 287 11.86 -2.58 1.98
C VAL A 287 10.42 -2.97 1.66
N SER A 288 9.51 -2.67 2.59
CA SER A 288 8.07 -2.85 2.38
C SER A 288 7.52 -1.66 1.58
N LEU A 289 6.89 -1.96 0.44
CA LEU A 289 6.24 -0.95 -0.38
C LEU A 289 5.00 -0.38 0.33
N ASP A 290 4.24 -1.21 1.06
CA ASP A 290 3.12 -0.76 1.89
C ASP A 290 3.57 0.27 2.94
N ARG A 291 4.75 0.04 3.54
CA ARG A 291 5.33 0.95 4.52
C ARG A 291 5.68 2.28 3.88
N ILE A 292 6.33 2.28 2.72
CA ILE A 292 6.67 3.52 2.01
C ILE A 292 5.40 4.29 1.66
N GLU A 293 4.38 3.63 1.09
CA GLU A 293 3.09 4.26 0.78
C GLU A 293 2.46 4.90 2.02
N SER A 294 2.50 4.19 3.15
CA SER A 294 2.00 4.69 4.42
C SER A 294 2.80 5.89 4.93
N GLU A 295 4.13 5.86 4.82
CA GLU A 295 5.01 6.97 5.18
C GLU A 295 4.72 8.20 4.30
N ILE A 296 4.57 8.01 2.98
CA ILE A 296 4.23 9.09 2.03
C ILE A 296 2.85 9.69 2.32
N LEU A 297 1.86 8.86 2.66
CA LEU A 297 0.51 9.31 3.03
C LEU A 297 0.51 10.23 4.27
N GLY A 298 1.58 10.20 5.07
CA GLY A 298 1.78 11.08 6.22
C GLY A 298 2.50 12.39 5.92
N LEU A 299 2.90 12.64 4.66
CA LEU A 299 3.63 13.84 4.24
C LEU A 299 2.67 14.90 3.68
N PRO A 300 3.07 16.19 3.62
CA PRO A 300 2.25 17.27 3.06
C PRO A 300 2.21 17.25 1.53
N LEU A 301 1.91 16.07 0.95
CA LEU A 301 1.81 15.83 -0.48
C LEU A 301 0.36 15.49 -0.83
N ASP A 302 -0.13 16.07 -1.92
CA ASP A 302 -1.47 15.78 -2.43
C ASP A 302 -1.49 14.54 -3.32
N GLY A 303 -2.65 13.92 -3.45
CA GLY A 303 -2.85 12.77 -4.33
C GLY A 303 -2.58 11.42 -3.69
N ILE A 304 -2.76 10.38 -4.50
CA ILE A 304 -2.56 8.98 -4.13
C ILE A 304 -1.17 8.56 -4.60
N PHE A 305 -0.46 7.83 -3.75
CA PHE A 305 0.89 7.34 -4.00
C PHE A 305 0.89 5.82 -3.96
N VAL A 306 1.41 5.21 -5.03
CA VAL A 306 1.48 3.76 -5.19
C VAL A 306 2.91 3.35 -5.48
N CYS A 307 3.48 2.51 -4.62
CA CYS A 307 4.81 1.96 -4.76
C CYS A 307 4.76 0.56 -5.39
N VAL A 308 5.59 0.36 -6.42
CA VAL A 308 5.73 -0.89 -7.17
C VAL A 308 7.20 -1.29 -7.29
N PRO A 309 7.50 -2.60 -7.36
CA PRO A 309 8.82 -3.06 -7.73
C PRO A 309 9.14 -2.65 -9.17
N VAL A 310 10.34 -2.15 -9.38
CA VAL A 310 10.92 -1.93 -10.71
C VAL A 310 12.18 -2.78 -10.77
N LEU A 311 12.18 -3.79 -11.62
CA LEU A 311 13.31 -4.70 -11.80
C LEU A 311 14.50 -3.93 -12.39
N HIS A 312 15.67 -4.06 -11.75
CA HIS A 312 16.94 -3.52 -12.22
C HIS A 312 18.02 -4.61 -12.19
N GLU A 313 19.04 -4.48 -13.04
CA GLU A 313 20.12 -5.48 -13.22
C GLU A 313 20.87 -5.78 -11.91
N SER A 314 20.91 -4.83 -10.97
CA SER A 314 21.54 -4.97 -9.65
C SER A 314 20.56 -5.32 -8.52
N GLY A 315 19.34 -5.75 -8.83
CA GLY A 315 18.25 -6.01 -7.88
C GLY A 315 17.13 -4.97 -7.95
N ASP A 316 15.99 -5.27 -7.32
CA ASP A 316 14.79 -4.45 -7.41
C ASP A 316 15.00 -3.01 -6.91
N THR A 317 14.33 -2.06 -7.55
CA THR A 317 14.18 -0.68 -7.09
C THR A 317 12.71 -0.29 -6.95
N ILE A 318 12.47 0.92 -6.46
CA ILE A 318 11.15 1.43 -6.13
C ILE A 318 10.70 2.34 -7.26
N GLY A 319 9.57 2.00 -7.88
CA GLY A 319 8.79 2.92 -8.70
C GLY A 319 7.67 3.54 -7.88
N LEU A 320 7.46 4.84 -8.01
CA LEU A 320 6.37 5.58 -7.39
C LEU A 320 5.44 6.11 -8.48
N PHE A 321 4.19 5.66 -8.45
CA PHE A 321 3.14 6.17 -9.32
C PHE A 321 2.24 7.10 -8.52
N THR A 322 1.89 8.25 -9.09
CA THR A 322 1.07 9.24 -8.39
C THR A 322 0.15 10.02 -9.32
N ASN A 323 -0.98 10.46 -8.77
CA ASN A 323 -1.86 11.46 -9.39
C ASN A 323 -1.81 12.82 -8.72
N SER A 324 -0.80 13.05 -7.88
CA SER A 324 -0.49 14.35 -7.29
C SER A 324 -0.41 15.46 -8.35
N ALA A 325 -0.96 16.63 -8.03
CA ALA A 325 -0.74 17.82 -8.84
C ALA A 325 0.66 18.41 -8.59
N THR A 326 1.29 18.08 -7.46
CA THR A 326 2.65 18.52 -7.10
C THR A 326 3.66 18.10 -8.18
N PRO A 327 4.56 18.99 -8.59
CA PRO A 327 5.65 18.68 -9.52
C PRO A 327 6.56 17.55 -9.01
N VAL A 328 7.06 16.71 -9.93
CA VAL A 328 7.87 15.51 -9.59
C VAL A 328 9.14 15.84 -8.82
N ASP A 329 9.79 16.96 -9.14
CA ASP A 329 10.96 17.49 -8.45
C ASP A 329 10.64 17.83 -6.98
N GLN A 330 9.51 18.48 -6.72
CA GLN A 330 9.08 18.81 -5.36
C GLN A 330 8.69 17.57 -4.55
N ILE A 331 8.02 16.61 -5.17
CA ILE A 331 7.74 15.30 -4.57
C ILE A 331 9.07 14.65 -4.18
N TYR A 332 10.00 14.53 -5.13
CA TYR A 332 11.31 13.92 -4.89
C TYR A 332 12.08 14.60 -3.74
N HIS A 333 12.12 15.94 -3.72
CA HIS A 333 12.77 16.70 -2.65
C HIS A 333 12.11 16.44 -1.28
N THR A 334 10.77 16.43 -1.22
CA THR A 334 10.04 16.14 0.02
C THR A 334 10.36 14.73 0.53
N LEU A 335 10.29 13.72 -0.35
CA LEU A 335 10.61 12.34 0.01
C LEU A 335 12.05 12.21 0.51
N ARG A 336 13.00 12.88 -0.15
CA ARG A 336 14.42 12.81 0.20
C ARG A 336 14.74 13.44 1.56
N ASN A 337 13.99 14.46 1.96
CA ASN A 337 14.16 15.11 3.25
C ASN A 337 13.53 14.31 4.40
N GLU A 338 12.41 13.63 4.13
CA GLU A 338 11.60 13.00 5.19
C GLU A 338 11.82 11.49 5.31
N LEU A 339 12.29 10.81 4.25
CA LEU A 339 12.43 9.36 4.22
C LEU A 339 13.90 8.91 4.16
N PRO A 340 14.21 7.70 4.68
CA PRO A 340 15.53 7.10 4.49
C PRO A 340 15.88 6.97 3.00
N SER A 341 17.17 7.09 2.66
CA SER A 341 17.66 6.98 1.27
C SER A 341 17.30 5.66 0.56
N SER A 342 17.01 4.60 1.32
CA SER A 342 16.54 3.32 0.80
C SER A 342 15.05 3.28 0.44
N HIS A 343 14.25 4.27 0.85
CA HIS A 343 12.83 4.38 0.53
C HIS A 343 12.56 5.33 -0.65
N ILE A 344 13.61 6.01 -1.14
CA ILE A 344 13.48 6.99 -2.22
C ILE A 344 13.27 6.26 -3.56
N PRO A 345 12.16 6.53 -4.26
CA PRO A 345 11.89 5.96 -5.57
C PRO A 345 12.95 6.36 -6.59
N ARG A 346 13.34 5.42 -7.46
CA ARG A 346 14.23 5.72 -8.60
C ARG A 346 13.45 6.26 -9.80
N VAL A 347 12.16 5.97 -9.86
CA VAL A 347 11.22 6.53 -10.84
C VAL A 347 10.01 7.08 -10.12
N ILE A 348 9.63 8.30 -10.48
CA ILE A 348 8.36 8.91 -10.07
C ILE A 348 7.56 9.19 -11.34
N LEU A 349 6.50 8.43 -11.56
CA LEU A 349 5.62 8.57 -12.70
C LEU A 349 4.33 9.28 -12.26
N ARG A 350 4.16 10.52 -12.70
CA ARG A 350 2.97 11.32 -12.45
C ARG A 350 1.98 11.18 -13.61
N GLN A 351 0.74 10.83 -13.31
CA GLN A 351 -0.37 10.68 -14.27
C GLN A 351 -1.64 11.31 -13.71
N ASN A 352 -2.58 11.71 -14.57
CA ASN A 352 -3.81 12.37 -14.11
C ASN A 352 -4.73 11.45 -13.26
N SER A 353 -4.55 10.14 -13.34
CA SER A 353 -5.37 9.15 -12.63
C SER A 353 -4.55 7.92 -12.23
N ILE A 354 -4.88 7.33 -11.07
CA ILE A 354 -4.35 6.03 -10.66
C ILE A 354 -5.06 4.92 -11.44
N PRO A 355 -4.33 4.05 -12.18
CA PRO A 355 -4.90 2.86 -12.79
C PRO A 355 -5.56 2.00 -11.73
N LYS A 356 -6.83 1.67 -11.97
CA LYS A 356 -7.65 0.87 -11.08
C LYS A 356 -8.22 -0.32 -11.83
N LEU A 357 -8.32 -1.43 -11.12
CA LEU A 357 -9.12 -2.57 -11.50
C LEU A 357 -10.61 -2.16 -11.53
N PRO A 358 -11.46 -2.95 -12.20
CA PRO A 358 -12.92 -2.84 -12.14
C PRO A 358 -13.56 -2.50 -10.78
N ASN A 359 -13.04 -3.00 -9.64
CA ASN A 359 -13.62 -2.74 -8.29
C ASN A 359 -13.15 -1.41 -7.71
N GLY A 360 -12.41 -0.62 -8.47
CA GLY A 360 -11.76 0.57 -7.96
C GLY A 360 -10.53 0.31 -7.08
N LYS A 361 -10.09 -0.95 -6.91
CA LYS A 361 -8.77 -1.24 -6.31
C LYS A 361 -7.65 -0.87 -7.28
N ILE A 362 -6.47 -0.64 -6.75
CA ILE A 362 -5.27 -0.30 -7.53
C ILE A 362 -4.92 -1.45 -8.49
N ASP A 363 -4.64 -1.12 -9.75
CA ASP A 363 -4.10 -2.08 -10.72
C ASP A 363 -2.57 -2.05 -10.68
N TYR A 364 -2.01 -2.86 -9.76
CA TYR A 364 -0.57 -2.96 -9.58
C TYR A 364 0.15 -3.50 -10.82
N GLN A 365 -0.50 -4.30 -11.66
CA GLN A 365 0.14 -4.85 -12.87
C GLN A 365 0.37 -3.76 -13.90
N ILE A 366 -0.68 -2.97 -14.19
CA ILE A 366 -0.57 -1.84 -15.12
C ILE A 366 0.42 -0.81 -14.58
N ILE A 367 0.33 -0.45 -13.29
CA ILE A 367 1.24 0.53 -12.69
C ILE A 367 2.69 0.04 -12.74
N THR A 368 2.95 -1.22 -12.40
CA THR A 368 4.29 -1.81 -12.47
C THR A 368 4.85 -1.72 -13.88
N LYS A 369 4.05 -2.09 -14.89
CA LYS A 369 4.45 -1.98 -16.30
C LYS A 369 4.78 -0.53 -16.70
N LEU A 370 3.92 0.42 -16.35
CA LEU A 370 4.14 1.83 -16.69
C LEU A 370 5.41 2.39 -16.02
N CYS A 371 5.66 2.04 -14.76
CA CYS A 371 6.88 2.42 -14.05
C CYS A 371 8.13 1.76 -14.67
N LEU A 372 8.04 0.50 -15.12
CA LEU A 372 9.13 -0.19 -15.84
C LEU A 372 9.44 0.46 -17.19
N ASP A 373 8.41 0.82 -17.95
CA ASP A 373 8.56 1.49 -19.25
C ASP A 373 9.23 2.86 -19.06
N GLU A 374 8.78 3.63 -18.07
CA GLU A 374 9.38 4.93 -17.74
C GLU A 374 10.82 4.79 -17.22
N PHE A 375 11.10 3.80 -16.38
CA PHE A 375 12.45 3.51 -15.93
C PHE A 375 13.39 3.21 -17.09
N SER A 376 12.94 2.37 -18.02
CA SER A 376 13.70 2.00 -19.22
C SER A 376 13.95 3.22 -20.11
N ARG A 377 12.95 4.10 -20.25
CA ARG A 377 13.07 5.37 -20.97
C ARG A 377 14.14 6.26 -20.34
N LEU A 378 14.09 6.47 -19.03
CA LEU A 378 15.05 7.29 -18.28
C LEU A 378 16.48 6.72 -18.39
N LYS A 379 16.66 5.41 -18.22
CA LYS A 379 17.95 4.73 -18.42
C LYS A 379 18.48 4.95 -19.84
N SER A 380 17.62 4.81 -20.86
CA SER A 380 18.02 5.06 -22.25
C SER A 380 18.41 6.51 -22.54
N MET A 381 17.82 7.48 -21.82
CA MET A 381 18.18 8.89 -21.94
C MET A 381 19.46 9.21 -21.20
N GLU A 382 19.70 8.61 -20.03
CA GLU A 382 21.00 8.65 -19.34
C GLU A 382 22.08 8.09 -20.26
N ASP A 383 21.87 6.90 -20.85
CA ASP A 383 22.83 6.26 -21.76
C ASP A 383 23.07 7.06 -23.06
N LYS A 384 22.07 7.76 -23.58
CA LYS A 384 22.20 8.66 -24.74
C LYS A 384 22.82 10.02 -24.38
N GLY A 385 22.71 10.45 -23.13
CA GLY A 385 23.33 11.67 -22.59
C GLY A 385 24.78 11.48 -22.16
N LYS A 386 25.23 10.23 -21.94
CA LYS A 386 26.65 9.88 -21.81
C LYS A 386 27.32 10.02 -23.18
N GLU A 387 27.81 11.21 -23.50
CA GLU A 387 28.76 11.37 -24.61
C GLU A 387 29.96 10.43 -24.32
N PHE A 388 30.07 9.34 -25.08
CA PHE A 388 31.27 8.52 -25.12
C PHE A 388 32.34 9.32 -25.87
N PHE A 389 33.11 10.10 -25.13
CA PHE A 389 34.32 10.74 -25.63
C PHE A 389 35.54 10.15 -24.92
N GLU A 390 36.66 10.10 -25.63
CA GLU A 390 37.91 9.62 -25.08
C GLU A 390 38.45 10.65 -24.08
N ILE A 391 38.49 10.28 -22.80
CA ILE A 391 39.04 11.16 -21.76
C ILE A 391 40.55 11.22 -21.92
N ASN A 392 41.05 12.43 -22.08
CA ASN A 392 42.46 12.80 -22.16
C ASN A 392 42.77 13.94 -21.18
N SER A 393 44.02 14.40 -21.16
CA SER A 393 44.47 15.49 -20.29
C SER A 393 43.76 16.83 -20.54
N GLU A 394 43.27 17.07 -21.75
CA GLU A 394 42.59 18.31 -22.16
C GLU A 394 41.08 18.33 -21.82
N THR A 395 40.52 17.17 -21.46
CA THR A 395 39.10 17.04 -21.10
C THR A 395 38.76 17.90 -19.88
N THR A 396 37.71 18.73 -19.92
CA THR A 396 37.32 19.55 -18.75
C THR A 396 36.56 18.73 -17.70
N VAL A 397 36.63 19.14 -16.42
CA VAL A 397 35.83 18.52 -15.33
C VAL A 397 34.34 18.66 -15.62
N SER A 398 33.92 19.80 -16.16
CA SER A 398 32.55 20.03 -16.61
C SER A 398 32.10 19.00 -17.66
N ALA A 399 32.96 18.63 -18.62
CA ALA A 399 32.65 17.59 -19.61
C ALA A 399 32.55 16.20 -18.96
N ILE A 400 33.44 15.88 -18.01
CA ILE A 400 33.38 14.63 -17.24
C ILE A 400 32.06 14.54 -16.46
N LEU A 401 31.68 15.60 -15.73
CA LEU A 401 30.44 15.65 -14.97
C LEU A 401 29.21 15.59 -15.88
N LYS A 402 29.23 16.27 -17.03
CA LYS A 402 28.18 16.14 -18.06
C LYS A 402 28.03 14.70 -18.52
N SER A 403 29.14 13.98 -18.72
CA SER A 403 29.11 12.57 -19.14
C SER A 403 28.58 11.60 -18.06
N ILE A 404 28.51 12.02 -16.80
CA ILE A 404 28.07 11.20 -15.67
C ILE A 404 26.63 11.54 -15.29
N LEU A 405 26.32 12.85 -15.23
CA LEU A 405 25.04 13.39 -14.78
C LEU A 405 24.07 13.69 -15.93
N GLY A 406 24.54 13.68 -17.18
CA GLY A 406 23.77 14.10 -18.36
C GLY A 406 23.66 15.63 -18.54
N TYR A 407 24.14 16.42 -17.58
CA TYR A 407 24.18 17.88 -17.61
C TYR A 407 25.39 18.42 -16.83
N VAL A 408 25.76 19.70 -17.05
CA VAL A 408 26.82 20.36 -16.29
C VAL A 408 26.21 20.99 -15.03
N PRO A 409 26.58 20.56 -13.80
CA PRO A 409 26.07 21.17 -12.58
C PRO A 409 26.64 22.59 -12.39
N LYS A 410 25.96 23.44 -11.61
CA LYS A 410 26.51 24.75 -11.23
C LYS A 410 27.75 24.55 -10.33
N SER A 411 28.65 25.53 -10.35
CA SER A 411 29.97 25.45 -9.71
C SER A 411 29.93 24.92 -8.27
N ASP A 412 29.02 25.43 -7.43
CA ASP A 412 28.94 25.12 -6.00
C ASP A 412 27.80 24.17 -5.62
N GLN A 413 27.13 23.57 -6.61
CA GLN A 413 26.11 22.55 -6.30
C GLN A 413 26.77 21.30 -5.73
N HIS A 414 26.19 20.79 -4.65
CA HIS A 414 26.67 19.58 -4.03
C HIS A 414 26.27 18.37 -4.88
N LEU A 415 27.25 17.67 -5.45
CA LEU A 415 27.05 16.57 -6.40
C LEU A 415 26.16 15.46 -5.81
N ILE A 416 26.34 15.12 -4.54
CA ILE A 416 25.49 14.12 -3.86
C ILE A 416 24.10 14.68 -3.52
N TYR A 417 24.00 15.81 -2.81
CA TYR A 417 22.74 16.33 -2.26
C TYR A 417 21.87 17.03 -3.30
N ASP A 418 22.46 17.87 -4.16
CA ASP A 418 21.74 18.66 -5.15
C ASP A 418 21.64 17.97 -6.50
N CYS A 419 22.71 17.27 -6.93
CA CYS A 419 22.74 16.62 -8.24
C CYS A 419 22.36 15.14 -8.20
N GLY A 420 22.12 14.56 -7.02
CA GLY A 420 21.66 13.19 -6.85
C GLY A 420 22.70 12.11 -7.17
N MET A 421 23.99 12.47 -7.18
CA MET A 421 25.07 11.52 -7.44
C MET A 421 25.14 10.44 -6.34
N ASP A 422 25.07 9.17 -6.74
CA ASP A 422 25.19 8.03 -5.84
C ASP A 422 26.60 7.41 -5.87
N SER A 423 26.85 6.39 -5.06
CA SER A 423 28.16 5.74 -4.92
C SER A 423 28.70 5.14 -6.22
N ILE A 424 27.81 4.74 -7.14
CA ILE A 424 28.22 4.16 -8.44
C ILE A 424 28.72 5.29 -9.34
N LEU A 425 27.94 6.38 -9.44
CA LEU A 425 28.34 7.57 -10.20
C LEU A 425 29.60 8.23 -9.63
N PHE A 426 29.78 8.18 -8.31
CA PHE A 426 31.00 8.67 -7.64
C PHE A 426 32.22 7.81 -7.98
N THR A 427 32.06 6.49 -8.08
CA THR A 427 33.12 5.58 -8.55
C THR A 427 33.47 5.86 -10.01
N GLU A 428 32.46 6.07 -10.86
CA GLU A 428 32.64 6.45 -12.27
C GLU A 428 33.38 7.79 -12.40
N LEU A 429 33.06 8.78 -11.56
CA LEU A 429 33.74 10.08 -11.50
C LEU A 429 35.23 9.92 -11.26
N PHE A 430 35.64 9.14 -10.25
CA PHE A 430 37.06 8.96 -9.96
C PHE A 430 37.81 8.22 -11.07
N LEU A 431 37.23 7.18 -11.65
CA LEU A 431 37.86 6.49 -12.79
C LEU A 431 38.09 7.44 -13.97
N LYS A 432 37.14 8.34 -14.24
CA LYS A 432 37.23 9.35 -15.30
C LYS A 432 38.25 10.45 -14.96
N LEU A 433 38.30 10.91 -13.72
CA LEU A 433 39.29 11.90 -13.25
C LEU A 433 40.72 11.32 -13.25
N GLU A 434 40.91 10.11 -12.75
CA GLU A 434 42.20 9.40 -12.75
C GLU A 434 42.73 9.21 -14.18
N LYS A 435 41.84 8.91 -15.13
CA LYS A 435 42.19 8.82 -16.55
C LYS A 435 42.61 10.17 -17.15
N LYS A 436 41.92 11.27 -16.79
CA LYS A 436 42.30 12.63 -17.21
C LYS A 436 43.70 13.00 -16.72
N ILE A 437 44.02 12.69 -15.46
CA ILE A 437 45.27 13.11 -14.82
C ILE A 437 46.42 12.13 -15.07
N GLY A 438 46.14 10.92 -15.56
CA GLY A 438 47.15 9.89 -15.80
C GLY A 438 47.74 9.27 -14.53
N ALA A 439 47.10 9.48 -13.37
CA ALA A 439 47.55 9.06 -12.06
C ALA A 439 46.35 8.65 -11.19
N LYS A 440 46.59 7.84 -10.15
CA LYS A 440 45.56 7.53 -9.17
C LYS A 440 45.40 8.67 -8.16
N ILE A 441 44.17 8.97 -7.80
CA ILE A 441 43.87 9.89 -6.69
C ILE A 441 44.02 9.07 -5.39
N PRO A 442 44.78 9.54 -4.39
CA PRO A 442 44.88 8.86 -3.10
C PRO A 442 43.52 8.69 -2.44
N GLU A 443 43.26 7.54 -1.82
CA GLU A 443 41.96 7.26 -1.17
C GLU A 443 41.61 8.26 -0.06
N GLU A 444 42.62 8.80 0.63
CA GLU A 444 42.46 9.87 1.61
C GLU A 444 41.93 11.17 0.99
N ASP A 445 42.39 11.51 -0.22
CA ASP A 445 41.96 12.71 -0.94
C ASP A 445 40.55 12.53 -1.50
N LYS A 446 40.14 11.31 -1.89
CA LYS A 446 38.78 11.01 -2.38
C LYS A 446 37.68 11.29 -1.34
N GLN A 447 38.03 11.31 -0.06
CA GLN A 447 37.11 11.55 1.06
C GLN A 447 37.06 13.03 1.49
N THR A 448 37.81 13.90 0.83
CA THR A 448 37.85 15.33 1.15
C THR A 448 36.65 16.08 0.57
N SER A 449 36.39 17.27 1.11
CA SER A 449 35.34 18.17 0.61
C SER A 449 35.59 18.70 -0.80
N PHE A 450 36.75 18.43 -1.41
CA PHE A 450 37.00 18.86 -2.78
C PHE A 450 36.09 18.15 -3.80
N PHE A 451 35.75 16.88 -3.58
CA PHE A 451 35.00 16.09 -4.57
C PHE A 451 33.47 16.21 -4.44
N VAL A 452 32.99 17.24 -3.74
CA VAL A 452 31.55 17.44 -3.51
C VAL A 452 30.92 18.46 -4.46
N SER A 453 31.70 19.24 -5.20
CA SER A 453 31.20 20.25 -6.17
C SER A 453 32.11 20.33 -7.40
N LEU A 454 31.63 20.95 -8.47
CA LEU A 454 32.44 21.22 -9.66
C LEU A 454 33.64 22.13 -9.33
N SER A 455 33.40 23.21 -8.57
CA SER A 455 34.45 24.15 -8.13
C SER A 455 35.51 23.47 -7.26
N GLY A 456 35.10 22.57 -6.36
CA GLY A 456 36.01 21.84 -5.49
C GLY A 456 36.92 20.90 -6.28
N ILE A 457 36.38 20.18 -7.27
CA ILE A 457 37.18 19.26 -8.10
C ILE A 457 38.18 20.05 -8.93
N GLU A 458 37.76 21.16 -9.55
CA GLU A 458 38.68 22.02 -10.30
C GLU A 458 39.77 22.62 -9.39
N GLY A 459 39.42 23.02 -8.17
CA GLY A 459 40.37 23.46 -7.15
C GLY A 459 41.42 22.40 -6.81
N TYR A 460 40.98 21.16 -6.55
CA TYR A 460 41.90 20.05 -6.27
C TYR A 460 42.88 19.77 -7.41
N LEU A 461 42.39 19.76 -8.67
CA LEU A 461 43.25 19.54 -9.83
C LEU A 461 44.29 20.67 -10.01
N ASN A 462 43.92 21.90 -9.68
CA ASN A 462 44.83 23.05 -9.75
C ASN A 462 45.86 23.05 -8.62
N GLU A 463 45.47 22.67 -7.40
CA GLU A 463 46.32 22.74 -6.21
C GLU A 463 47.26 21.54 -6.05
N LYS A 464 46.82 20.31 -6.37
CA LYS A 464 47.56 19.09 -6.01
C LYS A 464 48.24 18.34 -7.15
N ILE A 465 47.90 18.62 -8.41
CA ILE A 465 48.42 17.84 -9.56
C ILE A 465 49.53 18.57 -10.34
N TYR A 466 49.60 19.89 -10.27
CA TYR A 466 50.70 20.67 -10.87
C TYR A 466 51.94 20.82 -9.95
N LEU A 467 51.98 20.09 -8.83
CA LEU A 467 53.11 20.03 -7.90
C LEU A 467 53.92 18.71 -7.96
N GLN A 468 53.62 17.84 -8.93
CA GLN A 468 54.46 16.71 -9.36
C GLN A 468 54.88 16.92 -10.81
#